data_AF-A0A1A0NC50-F1
#
_entry.id   AF-A0A1A0NC50-F1
#
_cell.length_a   1.000
_cell.length_b   1.000
_cell.length_c   1.000
_cell.angle_alpha   90.00
_cell.angle_beta   90.00
_cell.angle_gamma   90.00
#
_symmetry.space_group_name_H-M   'P 1'
#
loop_
_entity.id
_entity.type
_entity.pdbx_description
1 polymer ?
#
loop_
_entity_poly.entity_id
_entity_poly.type
_entity_poly.pdbx_seq_one_letter_code
_entity_poly.pdbx_strand_id
1 'polypeptide(L)'
;MNTTHTPHDAVKAVLDNPVLPDGDDERFAGFGVMGLPFESGHYLALRQFPTASFAPAYLSVWHRDPAGNWTFYATTPAEQSCARYFSSATGNDAVQCDIDVTWVTPWWFRVTIPGLLEWSVHMQSTFASSMLTKVAGLLPESAWTNRSLLGVIGRIAGMTLGAGDLRLAGAAPNGQ
;
A
#
# COMPACT_ATOMS: atom_id res chain seq x y z
N MET A 1 2.12 -12.63 21.78
CA MET A 1 2.32 -13.29 20.47
C MET A 1 1.04 -13.11 19.69
N ASN A 2 0.97 -12.15 18.76
CA ASN A 2 -0.22 -11.90 17.96
C ASN A 2 -0.33 -13.01 16.91
N THR A 3 -1.19 -13.99 17.18
CA THR A 3 -1.61 -14.98 16.19
C THR A 3 -2.66 -14.36 15.29
N THR A 4 -2.20 -13.62 14.31
CA THR A 4 -3.05 -13.09 13.24
C THR A 4 -3.45 -14.24 12.33
N HIS A 5 -4.72 -14.65 12.34
CA HIS A 5 -5.17 -15.84 11.62
C HIS A 5 -5.70 -15.54 10.22
N THR A 6 -6.18 -14.31 9.97
CA THR A 6 -6.70 -13.89 8.68
C THR A 6 -6.14 -12.53 8.25
N PRO A 7 -6.17 -12.20 6.93
CA PRO A 7 -5.86 -10.86 6.45
C PRO A 7 -6.68 -9.77 7.15
N HIS A 8 -7.98 -10.02 7.39
CA HIS A 8 -8.83 -9.07 8.11
C HIS A 8 -8.36 -8.82 9.54
N ASP A 9 -7.94 -9.85 10.28
CA ASP A 9 -7.40 -9.66 11.64
C ASP A 9 -6.13 -8.80 11.63
N ALA A 10 -5.29 -8.97 10.60
CA ALA A 10 -4.06 -8.19 10.46
C ALA A 10 -4.37 -6.72 10.23
N VAL A 11 -5.30 -6.44 9.31
CA VAL A 11 -5.73 -5.08 9.01
C VAL A 11 -6.42 -4.47 10.22
N LYS A 12 -7.36 -5.19 10.84
CA LYS A 12 -8.03 -4.73 12.06
C LYS A 12 -7.05 -4.36 13.17
N ALA A 13 -6.03 -5.19 13.41
CA ALA A 13 -5.02 -4.90 14.42
C ALA A 13 -4.26 -3.57 14.16
N VAL A 14 -3.94 -3.28 12.90
CA VAL A 14 -3.27 -2.03 12.51
C VAL A 14 -4.23 -0.83 12.58
N LEU A 15 -5.50 -1.01 12.19
CA LEU A 15 -6.50 0.06 12.20
C LEU A 15 -6.97 0.42 13.62
N ASP A 16 -7.11 -0.56 14.51
CA ASP A 16 -7.55 -0.34 15.90
C ASP A 16 -6.43 0.27 16.78
N ASN A 17 -5.16 -0.03 16.47
CA ASN A 17 -4.01 0.49 17.22
C ASN A 17 -2.91 0.99 16.25
N PRO A 18 -3.15 2.12 15.56
CA PRO A 18 -2.21 2.65 14.59
C PRO A 18 -1.02 3.31 15.31
N VAL A 19 0.15 2.68 15.22
CA VAL A 19 1.39 3.19 15.81
C VAL A 19 2.33 3.62 14.68
N LEU A 20 2.75 4.88 14.69
CA LEU A 20 3.79 5.33 13.78
C LEU A 20 5.14 4.71 14.18
N PRO A 21 5.95 4.24 13.23
CA PRO A 21 7.32 3.84 13.52
C PRO A 21 8.13 5.03 14.05
N ASP A 22 9.26 4.77 14.70
CA ASP A 22 10.19 5.82 15.12
C ASP A 22 10.92 6.42 13.90
N GLY A 23 11.51 7.60 14.08
CA GLY A 23 12.33 8.28 13.06
C GLY A 23 11.91 9.74 12.79
N ASP A 24 12.75 10.45 12.06
CA ASP A 24 12.55 11.87 11.74
C ASP A 24 11.96 12.09 10.33
N ASP A 25 11.95 11.03 9.51
CA ASP A 25 11.32 11.03 8.19
C ASP A 25 9.79 11.10 8.30
N GLU A 26 9.15 11.29 7.16
CA GLU A 26 7.71 11.10 7.07
C GLU A 26 7.33 9.64 7.17
N ARG A 27 6.34 9.38 8.03
CA ARG A 27 5.99 8.05 8.48
C ARG A 27 4.49 7.87 8.43
N PHE A 28 4.08 6.63 8.21
CA PHE A 28 2.68 6.24 8.18
C PHE A 28 2.56 4.78 8.61
N ALA A 29 1.41 4.43 9.16
CA ALA A 29 1.06 3.06 9.48
C ALA A 29 -0.33 2.77 8.93
N GLY A 30 -0.52 1.57 8.39
CA GLY A 30 -1.78 1.22 7.78
C GLY A 30 -1.74 -0.04 6.94
N PHE A 31 -2.79 -0.20 6.15
CA PHE A 31 -2.98 -1.30 5.23
C PHE A 31 -2.91 -0.80 3.79
N GLY A 32 -2.49 -1.65 2.86
CA GLY A 32 -2.57 -1.32 1.46
C GLY A 32 -2.33 -2.49 0.53
N VAL A 33 -2.82 -2.35 -0.69
CA VAL A 33 -2.43 -3.17 -1.83
C VAL A 33 -1.37 -2.39 -2.57
N MET A 34 -0.11 -2.85 -2.51
CA MET A 34 1.03 -2.09 -3.07
C MET A 34 0.87 -1.86 -4.57
N GLY A 35 0.34 -2.86 -5.28
CA GLY A 35 -0.28 -2.70 -6.59
C GLY A 35 -0.68 -4.04 -7.20
N LEU A 36 -1.71 -4.01 -8.05
CA LEU A 36 -2.35 -5.18 -8.64
C LEU A 36 -2.61 -4.93 -10.13
N PRO A 37 -1.92 -5.63 -11.04
CA PRO A 37 -2.20 -5.57 -12.47
C PRO A 37 -3.45 -6.40 -12.82
N PHE A 38 -4.18 -5.95 -13.84
CA PHE A 38 -5.31 -6.66 -14.44
C PHE A 38 -4.98 -7.04 -15.88
N GLU A 39 -5.59 -8.12 -16.37
CA GLU A 39 -5.44 -8.55 -17.77
C GLU A 39 -5.86 -7.48 -18.78
N SER A 40 -6.79 -6.60 -18.39
CA SER A 40 -7.22 -5.43 -19.16
C SER A 40 -6.15 -4.34 -19.31
N GLY A 41 -4.99 -4.49 -18.67
CA GLY A 41 -3.91 -3.49 -18.65
C GLY A 41 -4.06 -2.45 -17.54
N HIS A 42 -5.21 -2.42 -16.86
CA HIS A 42 -5.41 -1.58 -15.68
C HIS A 42 -4.49 -2.00 -14.53
N TYR A 43 -4.13 -1.05 -13.70
CA TYR A 43 -3.36 -1.28 -12.49
C TYR A 43 -4.00 -0.52 -11.33
N LEU A 44 -4.21 -1.19 -10.20
CA LEU A 44 -4.78 -0.57 -9.01
C LEU A 44 -3.85 -0.73 -7.82
N ALA A 45 -3.72 0.31 -7.01
CA ALA A 45 -3.12 0.25 -5.68
C ALA A 45 -4.07 0.88 -4.66
N LEU A 46 -4.01 0.41 -3.41
CA LEU A 46 -4.78 0.92 -2.28
C LEU A 46 -3.84 1.34 -1.17
N ARG A 47 -4.14 2.46 -0.52
CA ARG A 47 -3.58 2.87 0.76
C ARG A 47 -4.74 3.19 1.71
N GLN A 48 -4.68 2.64 2.91
CA GLN A 48 -5.56 2.96 4.02
C GLN A 48 -4.70 3.30 5.22
N PHE A 49 -4.50 4.59 5.44
CA PHE A 49 -3.63 5.11 6.47
C PHE A 49 -4.47 5.71 7.60
N PRO A 50 -4.69 4.99 8.71
CA PRO A 50 -5.29 5.54 9.91
C PRO A 50 -4.42 6.59 10.60
N THR A 51 -3.10 6.59 10.35
CA THR A 51 -2.16 7.58 10.88
C THR A 51 -1.01 7.84 9.91
N ALA A 52 -0.63 9.10 9.81
CA ALA A 52 0.53 9.58 9.07
C ALA A 52 1.09 10.83 9.74
N SER A 53 2.40 11.06 9.65
CA SER A 53 3.05 12.24 10.23
C SER A 53 2.80 13.52 9.42
N PHE A 54 2.37 13.39 8.16
CA PHE A 54 2.21 14.48 7.20
C PHE A 54 0.75 14.76 6.81
N ALA A 55 -0.20 13.95 7.29
CA ALA A 55 -1.60 14.02 6.91
C ALA A 55 -2.53 13.48 7.99
N PRO A 56 -3.80 13.94 8.05
CA PRO A 56 -4.87 13.24 8.75
C PRO A 56 -5.07 11.82 8.20
N ALA A 57 -5.88 11.00 8.87
CA ALA A 57 -6.25 9.68 8.34
C ALA A 57 -6.93 9.78 6.96
N TYR A 58 -6.56 8.91 6.02
CA TYR A 58 -7.15 8.92 4.68
C TYR A 58 -7.09 7.55 3.97
N LEU A 59 -7.95 7.43 2.96
CA LEU A 59 -7.90 6.37 1.95
C LEU A 59 -7.37 6.95 0.64
N SER A 60 -6.64 6.14 -0.12
CA SER A 60 -6.23 6.49 -1.47
C SER A 60 -6.23 5.28 -2.39
N VAL A 61 -6.78 5.46 -3.59
CA VAL A 61 -6.73 4.49 -4.69
C VAL A 61 -5.92 5.10 -5.82
N TRP A 62 -4.94 4.35 -6.31
CA TRP A 62 -4.14 4.77 -7.45
C TRP A 62 -4.53 3.92 -8.64
N HIS A 63 -4.87 4.57 -9.73
CA HIS A 63 -5.27 3.91 -10.96
C HIS A 63 -4.29 4.24 -12.06
N ARG A 64 -3.76 3.20 -12.71
CA ARG A 64 -3.16 3.33 -14.04
C ARG A 64 -4.13 2.79 -15.07
N ASP A 65 -4.45 3.59 -16.07
CA ASP A 65 -5.20 3.13 -17.23
C ASP A 65 -4.32 2.25 -18.15
N PRO A 66 -4.89 1.58 -19.18
CA PRO A 66 -4.14 0.73 -20.09
C PRO A 66 -3.19 1.52 -21.01
N ALA A 67 -3.38 2.83 -21.14
CA ALA A 67 -2.48 3.73 -21.85
C ALA A 67 -1.27 4.16 -20.98
N GLY A 68 -1.28 3.82 -19.69
CA GLY A 68 -0.21 4.14 -18.75
C GLY A 68 -0.42 5.44 -17.97
N ASN A 69 -1.54 6.13 -18.15
CA ASN A 69 -1.83 7.36 -17.41
C ASN A 69 -2.23 7.02 -15.98
N TRP A 70 -1.68 7.76 -15.03
CA TRP A 70 -1.96 7.61 -13.61
C TRP A 70 -2.93 8.68 -13.12
N THR A 71 -3.87 8.27 -12.27
CA THR A 71 -4.72 9.16 -11.49
C THR A 71 -4.72 8.71 -10.02
N PHE A 72 -4.57 9.67 -9.11
CA PHE A 72 -4.62 9.44 -7.67
C PHE A 72 -5.96 9.91 -7.11
N TYR A 73 -6.73 8.98 -6.55
CA TYR A 73 -7.96 9.27 -5.83
C TYR A 73 -7.68 9.24 -4.33
N ALA A 74 -8.20 10.19 -3.56
CA ALA A 74 -8.06 10.19 -2.11
C ALA A 74 -9.24 10.84 -1.39
N THR A 75 -9.46 10.50 -0.12
CA THR A 75 -10.49 11.13 0.72
C THR A 75 -10.07 12.48 1.30
N THR A 76 -8.89 12.98 0.91
CA THR A 76 -8.25 14.20 1.41
C THR A 76 -7.60 14.96 0.24
N PRO A 77 -7.35 16.28 0.35
CA PRO A 77 -6.67 17.04 -0.70
C PRO A 77 -5.31 16.47 -1.11
N ALA A 78 -4.86 16.79 -2.33
CA ALA A 78 -3.65 16.25 -2.92
C ALA A 78 -2.40 16.48 -2.05
N GLU A 79 -2.30 17.66 -1.44
CA GLU A 79 -1.20 18.11 -0.57
C GLU A 79 -1.13 17.32 0.73
N GLN A 80 -2.26 16.73 1.15
CA GLN A 80 -2.42 15.93 2.37
C GLN A 80 -2.53 14.43 2.06
N SER A 81 -2.06 14.00 0.89
CA SER A 81 -2.07 12.59 0.50
C SER A 81 -0.73 12.21 -0.14
N CYS A 82 -0.58 10.94 -0.51
CA CYS A 82 0.60 10.52 -1.26
C CYS A 82 0.69 11.17 -2.66
N ALA A 83 -0.38 11.78 -3.18
CA ALA A 83 -0.32 12.48 -4.46
C ALA A 83 0.81 13.52 -4.47
N ARG A 84 1.07 14.20 -3.34
CA ARG A 84 2.16 15.18 -3.20
C ARG A 84 3.55 14.68 -3.64
N TYR A 85 3.79 13.36 -3.56
CA TYR A 85 5.08 12.77 -3.93
C TYR A 85 5.16 12.42 -5.42
N PHE A 86 4.03 12.05 -6.02
CA PHE A 86 3.99 11.38 -7.32
C PHE A 86 3.24 12.14 -8.42
N SER A 87 2.32 13.06 -8.09
CA SER A 87 1.45 13.74 -9.05
C SER A 87 2.21 14.63 -10.03
N SER A 88 3.39 15.12 -9.66
CA SER A 88 4.27 15.87 -10.58
C SER A 88 4.74 15.05 -11.79
N ALA A 89 4.65 13.71 -11.73
CA ALA A 89 4.95 12.81 -12.83
C ALA A 89 3.69 12.25 -13.52
N THR A 90 2.48 12.73 -13.18
CA THR A 90 1.24 12.26 -13.77
C THR A 90 0.61 13.32 -14.67
N GLY A 91 0.02 12.89 -15.78
CA GLY A 91 -0.69 13.80 -16.69
C GLY A 91 -2.07 14.24 -16.17
N ASN A 92 -2.63 13.49 -15.20
CA ASN A 92 -3.90 13.80 -14.59
C ASN A 92 -3.70 14.42 -13.20
N ASP A 93 -4.59 15.34 -12.84
CA ASP A 93 -4.68 15.89 -11.49
C ASP A 93 -5.13 14.82 -10.50
N ALA A 94 -4.71 14.99 -9.24
CA ALA A 94 -5.24 14.19 -8.15
C ALA A 94 -6.70 14.58 -7.87
N VAL A 95 -7.52 13.59 -7.57
CA VAL A 95 -8.96 13.75 -7.37
C VAL A 95 -9.31 13.46 -5.92
N GLN A 96 -9.90 14.44 -5.24
CA GLN A 96 -10.50 14.22 -3.94
C GLN A 96 -11.91 13.65 -4.12
N CYS A 97 -12.18 12.48 -3.54
CA CYS A 97 -13.48 11.82 -3.62
C CYS A 97 -13.72 10.87 -2.44
N ASP A 98 -14.96 10.41 -2.30
CA ASP A 98 -15.28 9.36 -1.33
C ASP A 98 -14.72 8.01 -1.78
N ILE A 99 -14.16 7.28 -0.83
CA ILE A 99 -13.63 5.93 -1.02
C ILE A 99 -14.12 5.10 0.17
N ASP A 100 -14.68 3.94 -0.11
CA ASP A 100 -15.09 2.97 0.92
C ASP A 100 -14.26 1.68 0.81
N VAL A 101 -13.93 1.08 1.95
CA VAL A 101 -13.30 -0.24 2.04
C VAL A 101 -14.13 -1.11 2.98
N THR A 102 -14.85 -2.05 2.40
CA THR A 102 -15.74 -2.96 3.13
C THR A 102 -15.21 -4.39 3.07
N TRP A 103 -14.89 -4.97 4.23
CA TRP A 103 -14.58 -6.40 4.34
C TRP A 103 -15.85 -7.23 4.25
N VAL A 104 -15.90 -8.14 3.29
CA VAL A 104 -17.08 -9.00 3.07
C VAL A 104 -16.90 -10.34 3.76
N THR A 105 -15.67 -10.86 3.79
CA THR A 105 -15.26 -11.98 4.64
C THR A 105 -13.88 -11.70 5.21
N PRO A 106 -13.35 -12.52 6.13
CA PRO A 106 -11.98 -12.34 6.62
C PRO A 106 -10.85 -12.42 5.56
N TRP A 107 -11.17 -12.85 4.33
CA TRP A 107 -10.20 -13.11 3.26
C TRP A 107 -10.39 -12.25 2.01
N TRP A 108 -11.45 -11.46 1.93
CA TRP A 108 -11.63 -10.53 0.83
C TRP A 108 -12.44 -9.31 1.23
N PHE A 109 -12.13 -8.21 0.57
CA PHE A 109 -12.78 -6.92 0.77
C PHE A 109 -13.09 -6.27 -0.57
N ARG A 110 -13.98 -5.29 -0.54
CA ARG A 110 -14.36 -4.46 -1.66
C ARG A 110 -13.89 -3.02 -1.42
N VAL A 111 -13.35 -2.41 -2.47
CA VAL A 111 -13.06 -0.98 -2.53
C VAL A 111 -14.05 -0.33 -3.48
N THR A 112 -14.69 0.75 -3.05
CA THR A 112 -15.69 1.45 -3.86
C THR A 112 -15.36 2.93 -3.98
N ILE A 113 -15.49 3.47 -5.19
CA ILE A 113 -15.57 4.91 -5.45
C ILE A 113 -16.89 5.13 -6.20
N PRO A 114 -17.86 5.87 -5.63
CA PRO A 114 -19.19 6.02 -6.23
C PRO A 114 -19.13 6.49 -7.69
N GLY A 115 -19.78 5.73 -8.58
CA GLY A 115 -19.84 6.04 -10.01
C GLY A 115 -18.55 5.79 -10.80
N LEU A 116 -17.49 5.28 -10.17
CA LEU A 116 -16.18 5.13 -10.81
C LEU A 116 -15.58 3.72 -10.66
N LEU A 117 -15.59 3.16 -9.45
CA LEU A 117 -14.84 1.94 -9.16
C LEU A 117 -15.63 1.02 -8.22
N GLU A 118 -15.73 -0.25 -8.61
CA GLU A 118 -15.99 -1.35 -7.70
C GLU A 118 -14.88 -2.39 -7.90
N TRP A 119 -14.05 -2.58 -6.86
CA TRP A 119 -12.90 -3.46 -6.91
C TRP A 119 -12.97 -4.49 -5.78
N SER A 120 -13.06 -5.77 -6.13
CA SER A 120 -13.02 -6.87 -5.17
C SER A 120 -11.61 -7.47 -5.09
N VAL A 121 -11.06 -7.56 -3.88
CA VAL A 121 -9.71 -8.07 -3.61
C VAL A 121 -9.82 -9.36 -2.80
N HIS A 122 -9.51 -10.48 -3.44
CA HIS A 122 -9.46 -11.79 -2.79
C HIS A 122 -8.01 -12.15 -2.45
N MET A 123 -7.77 -12.52 -1.20
CA MET A 123 -6.45 -12.89 -0.73
C MET A 123 -6.40 -14.37 -0.37
N GLN A 124 -5.23 -14.96 -0.61
CA GLN A 124 -4.89 -16.29 -0.15
C GLN A 124 -3.46 -16.27 0.36
N SER A 125 -3.18 -17.07 1.38
CA SER A 125 -1.81 -17.31 1.83
C SER A 125 -1.17 -18.38 0.95
N THR A 126 0.01 -18.10 0.40
CA THR A 126 0.86 -19.12 -0.19
C THR A 126 1.94 -19.54 0.82
N PHE A 127 2.61 -20.66 0.57
CA PHE A 127 3.78 -21.05 1.37
C PHE A 127 4.85 -19.94 1.36
N ALA A 128 5.13 -19.38 0.18
CA ALA A 128 6.11 -18.30 0.01
C ALA A 128 5.74 -17.05 0.82
N SER A 129 4.51 -16.55 0.69
CA SER A 129 4.06 -15.37 1.43
C SER A 129 4.10 -15.61 2.95
N SER A 130 3.70 -16.81 3.39
CA SER A 130 3.73 -17.18 4.81
C SER A 130 5.15 -17.25 5.37
N MET A 131 6.11 -17.76 4.59
CA MET A 131 7.52 -17.80 4.98
C MET A 131 8.10 -16.39 5.06
N LEU A 132 7.85 -15.54 4.06
CA LEU A 132 8.34 -14.16 4.05
C LEU A 132 7.78 -13.35 5.22
N THR A 133 6.49 -13.49 5.56
CA THR A 133 5.91 -12.82 6.73
C THR A 133 6.61 -13.24 8.02
N LYS A 134 6.91 -14.54 8.19
CA LYS A 134 7.64 -15.04 9.37
C LYS A 134 9.06 -14.47 9.45
N VAL A 135 9.79 -14.48 8.34
CA VAL A 135 11.15 -13.93 8.27
C VAL A 135 11.13 -12.43 8.54
N ALA A 136 10.20 -11.70 7.92
CA ALA A 136 10.04 -10.27 8.10
C ALA A 136 9.80 -9.90 9.57
N GLY A 137 9.00 -10.68 10.30
CA GLY A 137 8.75 -10.47 11.73
C GLY A 137 9.94 -10.76 12.65
N LEU A 138 11.00 -11.39 12.15
CA LEU A 138 12.25 -11.65 12.89
C LEU A 138 13.34 -10.63 12.57
N LEU A 139 13.16 -9.80 11.55
CA LEU A 139 14.15 -8.79 11.17
C LEU A 139 14.12 -7.64 12.19
N PRO A 140 15.29 -7.16 12.65
CA PRO A 140 15.36 -6.00 13.51
C PRO A 140 14.90 -4.76 12.76
N GLU A 141 14.40 -3.76 13.49
CA GLU A 141 13.93 -2.49 12.92
C GLU A 141 14.99 -1.79 12.05
N SER A 142 16.27 -1.88 12.43
CA SER A 142 17.39 -1.34 11.66
C SER A 142 17.52 -1.94 10.25
N ALA A 143 16.99 -3.13 10.00
CA ALA A 143 16.97 -3.72 8.66
C ALA A 143 15.95 -3.02 7.75
N TRP A 144 14.85 -2.51 8.32
CA TRP A 144 13.78 -1.84 7.61
C TRP A 144 14.06 -0.36 7.33
N THR A 145 15.02 0.24 8.03
CA THR A 145 15.44 1.64 7.82
C THR A 145 16.75 1.77 7.03
N ASN A 146 17.41 0.66 6.70
CA ASN A 146 18.67 0.67 5.94
C ASN A 146 18.45 0.38 4.45
N ARG A 147 18.75 1.37 3.60
CA ARG A 147 18.56 1.28 2.13
C ARG A 147 19.25 0.06 1.49
N SER A 148 20.46 -0.29 1.93
CA SER A 148 21.20 -1.43 1.38
C SER A 148 20.54 -2.75 1.75
N LEU A 149 20.08 -2.89 3.00
CA LEU A 149 19.35 -4.08 3.44
C LEU A 149 17.99 -4.20 2.76
N LEU A 150 17.27 -3.08 2.61
CA LEU A 150 16.02 -3.01 1.85
C LEU A 150 16.20 -3.47 0.39
N GLY A 151 17.32 -3.14 -0.26
CA GLY A 151 17.65 -3.63 -1.60
C GLY A 151 17.79 -5.16 -1.66
N VAL A 152 18.44 -5.76 -0.66
CA VAL A 152 18.58 -7.22 -0.56
C VAL A 152 17.22 -7.88 -0.30
N ILE A 153 16.45 -7.34 0.65
CA ILE A 153 15.11 -7.85 1.00
C ILE A 153 14.19 -7.77 -0.21
N GLY A 154 14.18 -6.64 -0.92
CA GLY A 154 13.38 -6.42 -2.13
C GLY A 154 13.67 -7.46 -3.21
N ARG A 155 14.95 -7.72 -3.49
CA ARG A 155 15.35 -8.74 -4.47
C ARG A 155 14.89 -10.14 -4.09
N ILE A 156 15.04 -10.53 -2.82
CA ILE A 156 14.61 -11.86 -2.34
C ILE A 156 13.08 -11.99 -2.43
N ALA A 157 12.35 -10.98 -1.96
CA ALA A 157 10.89 -10.95 -2.01
C ALA A 157 10.37 -10.99 -3.46
N GLY A 158 10.99 -10.23 -4.37
CA GLY A 158 10.62 -10.20 -5.78
C GLY A 158 10.75 -11.58 -6.45
N MET A 159 11.86 -12.28 -6.22
CA MET A 159 12.08 -13.63 -6.76
C MET A 159 11.13 -14.68 -6.16
N THR A 160 10.95 -14.65 -4.83
CA THR A 160 10.13 -15.65 -4.12
C THR A 160 8.64 -15.49 -4.37
N LEU A 161 8.16 -14.26 -4.59
CA LEU A 161 6.77 -13.96 -4.92
C LEU A 161 6.47 -13.99 -6.43
N GLY A 162 7.48 -14.15 -7.29
CA GLY A 162 7.31 -14.01 -8.73
C GLY A 162 6.87 -12.60 -9.15
N ALA A 163 7.19 -11.58 -8.35
CA ALA A 163 6.73 -10.21 -8.52
C ALA A 163 7.69 -9.33 -9.36
N GLY A 164 8.81 -9.89 -9.84
CA GLY A 164 9.81 -9.16 -10.62
C GLY A 164 10.73 -8.28 -9.76
N ASP A 165 11.12 -7.10 -10.27
CA ASP A 165 11.97 -6.14 -9.54
C ASP A 165 11.15 -5.39 -8.49
N LEU A 166 11.29 -5.79 -7.22
CA LEU A 166 10.67 -5.11 -6.08
C LEU A 166 11.69 -4.16 -5.44
N ARG A 167 11.46 -2.86 -5.58
CA ARG A 167 12.26 -1.82 -4.95
C ARG A 167 11.57 -1.29 -3.70
N LEU A 168 12.23 -1.46 -2.56
CA LEU A 168 11.74 -1.02 -1.25
C LEU A 168 12.31 0.33 -0.82
N ALA A 169 13.26 0.88 -1.58
CA ALA A 169 13.81 2.22 -1.41
C ALA A 169 14.03 2.84 -2.79
N GLY A 170 13.80 4.15 -2.89
CA GLY A 170 13.92 4.90 -4.13
C GLY A 170 13.71 6.39 -3.88
N ALA A 171 13.74 7.17 -4.96
CA ALA A 171 13.33 8.57 -4.96
C ALA A 171 11.93 8.68 -5.55
N ALA A 172 11.07 9.47 -4.91
CA ALA A 172 9.80 9.89 -5.45
C ALA A 172 9.99 10.99 -6.53
N PRO A 173 9.03 11.17 -7.45
CA PRO A 173 9.08 12.20 -8.47
C PRO A 173 9.31 13.63 -7.97
N ASN A 174 8.87 13.96 -6.76
CA ASN A 174 9.12 15.26 -6.15
C ASN A 174 10.53 15.44 -5.55
N GLY A 175 11.40 14.42 -5.65
CA GLY A 175 12.80 14.46 -5.22
C GLY A 175 13.06 13.95 -3.80
N GLN A 176 12.06 13.45 -3.09
CA GLN A 176 12.19 12.85 -1.76
C GLN A 176 12.64 11.38 -1.82
#